data_AF-A0A2U3XAE0-F1
#
_entry.id   AF-A0A2U3XAE0-F1
#
_cell.length_a   1.000
_cell.length_b   1.000
_cell.length_c   1.000
_cell.angle_alpha   90.00
_cell.angle_beta   90.00
_cell.angle_gamma   90.00
#
_symmetry.space_group_name_H-M   'P 1'
#
loop_
_entity.id
_entity.type
_entity.pdbx_description
1 polymer ?
#
loop_
_entity_poly.entity_id
_entity_poly.type
_entity_poly.pdbx_seq_one_letter_code
_entity_poly.pdbx_strand_id
1 'polypeptide(L)'
;MAAVAGRALLRGTVRGLVLPRLAGGTPGPERDFSLSHNRGTVIVERWWKVPLAGEGRKPRLHRRHRVYKLVEDTKHGPKGSLELILTQSVEGLGVRGDLVSVKKSLGRNRLLPQGLAVYASPENKKLFEEEKLLRQEGKLEKIQTKAGEMVSKNIESCYLFVT
;
A
#
# COMPACT_ATOMS: atom_id res chain seq x y z
N MET A 1 59.88 34.61 -24.70
CA MET A 1 59.90 33.49 -23.73
C MET A 1 59.11 32.35 -24.35
N ALA A 2 59.78 31.22 -24.54
CA ALA A 2 59.43 30.15 -25.47
C ALA A 2 58.65 28.98 -24.81
N ALA A 3 58.23 28.06 -25.68
CA ALA A 3 58.13 26.60 -25.47
C ALA A 3 56.77 25.97 -25.07
N VAL A 4 56.18 25.37 -26.10
CA VAL A 4 55.44 24.10 -26.19
C VAL A 4 55.81 23.05 -25.13
N ALA A 5 54.81 22.37 -24.55
CA ALA A 5 54.85 20.95 -24.21
C ALA A 5 53.45 20.40 -23.91
N GLY A 6 52.97 19.47 -24.74
CA GLY A 6 51.84 18.60 -24.41
C GLY A 6 52.27 17.36 -23.61
N ARG A 7 51.32 16.72 -22.93
CA ARG A 7 51.22 15.28 -22.60
C ARG A 7 49.99 15.09 -21.71
N ALA A 8 48.94 14.41 -22.17
CA ALA A 8 48.77 12.97 -22.26
C ALA A 8 48.03 12.39 -21.03
N LEU A 9 46.78 11.98 -21.31
CA LEU A 9 46.06 10.80 -20.82
C LEU A 9 46.47 10.22 -19.46
N LEU A 10 45.53 10.19 -18.51
CA LEU A 10 45.16 8.93 -17.84
C LEU A 10 43.65 8.84 -17.64
N ARG A 11 43.06 7.90 -18.40
CA ARG A 11 41.77 7.28 -18.11
C ARG A 11 41.85 6.62 -16.74
N GLY A 12 40.99 7.02 -15.81
CA GLY A 12 40.88 6.41 -14.48
C GLY A 12 39.43 6.03 -14.23
N THR A 13 39.06 4.84 -14.68
CA THR A 13 37.88 4.09 -14.25
C THR A 13 37.72 4.18 -12.73
N VAL A 14 36.61 4.73 -12.24
CA VAL A 14 36.14 4.45 -10.88
C VAL A 14 35.49 3.07 -10.91
N ARG A 15 36.33 2.05 -11.03
CA ARG A 15 35.98 0.67 -10.73
C ARG A 15 35.75 0.58 -9.23
N GLY A 16 34.52 0.24 -8.86
CA GLY A 16 34.23 -0.62 -7.72
C GLY A 16 34.67 -0.09 -6.35
N LEU A 17 33.84 0.78 -5.76
CA LEU A 17 33.55 0.65 -4.34
C LEU A 17 32.39 -0.33 -4.17
N VAL A 18 32.66 -1.59 -4.51
CA VAL A 18 31.85 -2.71 -4.01
C VAL A 18 32.27 -2.87 -2.56
N LEU A 19 31.49 -2.30 -1.64
CA LEU A 19 31.55 -2.73 -0.25
C LEU A 19 31.26 -4.24 -0.23
N PRO A 20 32.10 -5.07 0.41
CA PRO A 20 31.79 -6.48 0.56
C PRO A 20 30.46 -6.61 1.31
N ARG A 21 29.52 -7.36 0.69
CA ARG A 21 28.29 -7.81 1.33
C ARG A 21 28.69 -8.53 2.62
N LEU A 22 28.49 -7.87 3.76
CA LEU A 22 28.46 -8.55 5.04
C LEU A 22 27.25 -9.49 5.01
N ALA A 23 27.56 -10.77 4.83
CA ALA A 23 26.65 -11.87 5.07
C ALA A 23 26.28 -11.84 6.55
N GLY A 24 25.13 -11.24 6.82
CA GLY A 24 24.61 -11.01 8.15
C GLY A 24 23.33 -10.24 7.96
N GLY A 25 22.29 -10.94 7.48
CA GLY A 25 20.94 -10.39 7.46
C GLY A 25 20.58 -10.04 8.88
N THR A 26 20.71 -8.76 9.24
CA THR A 26 19.90 -8.22 10.31
C THR A 26 18.47 -8.58 9.94
N PRO A 27 17.70 -9.24 10.83
CA PRO A 27 16.27 -9.20 10.65
C PRO A 27 15.97 -7.70 10.55
N GLY A 28 15.50 -7.27 9.37
CA GLY A 28 14.95 -5.92 9.24
C GLY A 28 13.91 -5.74 10.34
N PRO A 29 13.49 -4.50 10.67
CA PRO A 29 12.42 -4.34 11.65
C PRO A 29 11.25 -5.17 11.14
N GLU A 30 11.06 -6.34 11.76
CA GLU A 30 9.85 -7.12 11.58
C GLU A 30 8.80 -6.09 11.92
N ARG A 31 7.98 -5.75 10.93
CA ARG A 31 6.86 -4.87 11.16
C ARG A 31 5.98 -5.69 12.07
N ASP A 32 6.25 -5.62 13.37
CA ASP A 32 5.39 -6.08 14.42
C ASP A 32 4.11 -5.32 14.15
N PHE A 33 3.20 -5.98 13.43
CA PHE A 33 1.84 -5.54 13.25
C PHE A 33 1.23 -5.67 14.63
N SER A 34 1.59 -4.74 15.51
CA SER A 34 1.10 -4.66 16.87
C SER A 34 -0.41 -4.60 16.78
N LEU A 35 -1.03 -5.76 17.01
CA LEU A 35 -2.48 -5.96 17.07
C LEU A 35 -3.11 -5.13 18.20
N SER A 36 -2.29 -4.42 19.00
CA SER A 36 -2.67 -3.66 20.20
C SER A 36 -2.96 -2.18 19.97
N HIS A 37 -2.69 -1.59 18.80
CA HIS A 37 -3.11 -0.21 18.54
C HIS A 37 -4.56 -0.20 18.05
N ASN A 38 -5.50 -0.09 18.99
CA ASN A 38 -6.89 0.25 18.68
C ASN A 38 -6.91 1.54 17.86
N ARG A 39 -7.16 1.43 16.54
CA ARG A 39 -7.23 2.55 15.59
C ARG A 39 -8.53 3.34 15.77
N GLY A 40 -8.85 3.74 16.99
CA GLY A 40 -9.97 4.59 17.33
C GLY A 40 -9.46 5.97 17.71
N THR A 41 -9.94 7.00 17.02
CA THR A 41 -9.76 8.40 17.40
C THR A 41 -10.91 8.84 18.30
N VAL A 42 -10.59 9.42 19.45
CA VAL A 42 -11.55 10.08 20.35
C VAL A 42 -11.53 11.57 20.03
N ILE A 43 -12.66 12.12 19.62
CA ILE A 43 -12.82 13.54 19.30
C ILE A 43 -13.37 14.24 20.54
N VAL A 44 -12.66 15.26 21.01
CA VAL A 44 -13.02 16.02 22.22
C VAL A 44 -13.10 17.51 21.92
N GLU A 45 -14.05 18.18 22.56
CA GLU A 45 -14.15 19.64 22.58
C GLU A 45 -13.66 20.19 23.92
N ARG A 46 -13.07 21.38 23.92
CA ARG A 46 -12.73 22.07 25.18
C ARG A 46 -14.00 22.66 25.78
N TRP A 47 -14.21 22.46 27.08
CA TRP A 47 -15.38 22.99 27.79
C TRP A 47 -15.43 24.52 27.77
N TRP A 48 -14.27 25.17 27.84
CA TRP A 48 -14.11 26.62 27.87
C TRP A 48 -13.49 27.10 26.55
N LYS A 49 -14.09 28.14 25.94
CA LYS A 49 -13.55 28.77 24.73
C LYS A 49 -12.18 29.37 25.01
N VAL A 50 -11.21 29.10 24.14
CA VAL A 50 -9.85 29.64 24.23
C VAL A 50 -9.82 31.01 23.56
N PRO A 51 -9.35 32.08 24.23
CA PRO A 51 -9.23 33.39 23.60
C PRO A 51 -8.21 33.31 22.44
N LEU A 52 -8.57 33.93 21.31
CA LEU A 52 -7.71 33.95 20.13
C LEU A 52 -6.41 34.70 20.45
N ALA A 53 -5.28 34.12 20.05
CA ALA A 53 -4.04 34.88 19.96
C ALA A 53 -4.02 35.67 18.65
N GLY A 54 -3.21 36.73 18.60
CA GLY A 54 -2.92 37.43 17.35
C GLY A 54 -2.32 36.49 16.29
N GLU A 55 -2.42 36.90 15.03
CA GLU A 55 -1.98 36.09 13.89
C GLU A 55 -0.51 35.64 14.02
N GLY A 56 -0.26 34.38 13.65
CA GLY A 56 1.07 33.75 13.78
C GLY A 56 1.50 33.41 15.21
N ARG A 57 0.74 33.78 16.24
CA ARG A 57 1.06 33.49 17.65
C ARG A 57 0.24 32.30 18.15
N LYS A 58 0.88 31.46 18.97
CA LYS A 58 0.19 30.34 19.64
C LYS A 58 -0.73 30.86 20.76
N PRO A 59 -1.94 30.28 20.92
CA PRO A 59 -2.87 30.70 21.97
C PRO A 59 -2.35 30.36 23.37
N ARG A 60 -2.53 31.28 24.33
CA ARG A 60 -2.12 31.06 25.73
C ARG A 60 -3.19 30.24 26.44
N LEU A 61 -2.86 29.00 26.80
CA LEU A 61 -3.79 28.09 27.47
C LEU A 61 -3.69 28.21 28.99
N HIS A 62 -4.84 28.42 29.64
CA HIS A 62 -4.98 28.37 31.09
C HIS A 62 -5.39 26.96 31.55
N ARG A 63 -5.23 26.67 32.85
CA ARG A 63 -5.61 25.38 33.46
C ARG A 63 -7.06 24.98 33.16
N ARG A 64 -8.00 25.95 33.18
CA ARG A 64 -9.42 25.72 32.86
C ARG A 64 -9.64 25.13 31.47
N HIS A 65 -8.81 25.48 30.48
CA HIS A 65 -8.97 24.99 29.11
C HIS A 65 -8.58 23.52 28.94
N ARG A 66 -7.99 22.88 29.96
CA ARG A 66 -7.64 21.45 29.95
C ARG A 66 -8.83 20.54 30.28
N VAL A 67 -9.98 21.12 30.61
CA VAL A 67 -11.24 20.38 30.77
C VAL A 67 -11.83 20.15 29.38
N TYR A 68 -12.04 18.87 29.06
CA TYR A 68 -12.59 18.44 27.78
C TYR A 68 -13.94 17.76 27.97
N LYS A 69 -14.77 17.81 26.94
CA LYS A 69 -16.02 17.07 26.81
C LYS A 69 -15.88 16.13 25.62
N LEU A 70 -16.30 14.88 25.82
CA LEU A 70 -16.34 13.89 24.74
C LEU A 70 -17.40 14.31 23.72
N VAL A 71 -17.00 14.39 22.46
CA VAL A 71 -17.90 14.70 21.34
C VAL A 71 -18.27 13.41 20.63
N GLU A 72 -17.28 12.73 20.05
CA GLU A 72 -17.50 11.56 19.21
C GLU A 72 -16.36 10.55 19.33
N ASP A 73 -16.73 9.27 19.30
CA ASP A 73 -15.80 8.15 19.28
C ASP A 73 -15.85 7.47 17.92
N THR A 74 -14.79 7.63 17.11
CA THR A 74 -14.74 7.08 15.74
C THR A 74 -14.78 5.54 15.69
N LYS A 75 -14.49 4.86 16.81
CA LYS A 75 -14.54 3.39 16.91
C LYS A 75 -15.95 2.82 16.75
N HIS A 76 -16.98 3.61 17.10
CA HIS A 76 -18.39 3.18 17.04
C HIS A 76 -19.07 3.55 15.73
N GLY A 77 -18.41 4.31 14.86
CA GLY A 77 -18.95 4.66 13.55
C GLY A 77 -18.99 3.46 12.58
N PRO A 78 -19.83 3.53 11.53
CA PRO A 78 -19.88 2.51 10.49
C PRO A 78 -18.53 2.46 9.75
N LYS A 79 -18.01 1.24 9.55
CA LYS A 79 -16.72 1.02 8.89
C LYS A 79 -16.91 0.95 7.38
N GLY A 80 -16.39 1.93 6.64
CA GLY A 80 -16.39 1.90 5.16
C GLY A 80 -15.51 0.78 4.57
N SER A 81 -15.81 0.40 3.33
CA SER A 81 -15.02 -0.53 2.52
C SER A 81 -13.70 0.10 2.02
N LEU A 82 -12.82 -0.73 1.46
CA LEU A 82 -11.54 -0.35 0.89
C LEU A 82 -11.46 -0.85 -0.55
N GLU A 83 -11.20 0.05 -1.47
CA GLU A 83 -10.99 -0.27 -2.88
C GLU A 83 -9.55 -0.67 -3.14
N LEU A 84 -9.37 -1.83 -3.77
CA LEU A 84 -8.08 -2.38 -4.15
C LEU A 84 -8.15 -2.93 -5.58
N ILE A 85 -7.00 -2.96 -6.25
CA ILE A 85 -6.83 -3.61 -7.55
C ILE A 85 -6.07 -4.91 -7.33
N LEU A 86 -6.59 -6.03 -7.81
CA LEU A 86 -5.96 -7.34 -7.64
C LEU A 86 -4.77 -7.51 -8.59
N THR A 87 -3.62 -7.94 -8.06
CA THR A 87 -2.44 -8.29 -8.88
C THR A 87 -2.47 -9.76 -9.30
N GLN A 88 -3.14 -10.63 -8.56
CA GLN A 88 -3.26 -12.05 -8.87
C GLN A 88 -4.73 -12.46 -8.84
N SER A 89 -5.09 -13.58 -9.47
CA SER A 89 -6.43 -14.14 -9.28
C SER A 89 -6.55 -14.64 -7.85
N VAL A 90 -7.62 -14.20 -7.17
CA VAL A 90 -7.90 -14.59 -5.79
C VAL A 90 -9.30 -15.18 -5.75
N GLU A 91 -9.37 -16.41 -5.25
CA GLU A 91 -10.62 -17.17 -5.17
C GLU A 91 -11.70 -16.40 -4.42
N GLY A 92 -12.90 -16.32 -5.03
CA GLY A 92 -14.06 -15.64 -4.44
C GLY A 92 -14.00 -14.11 -4.47
N LEU A 93 -12.89 -13.49 -4.87
CA LEU A 93 -12.78 -12.03 -5.03
C LEU A 93 -12.80 -11.61 -6.50
N GLY A 94 -11.89 -12.17 -7.30
CA GLY A 94 -11.80 -11.80 -8.71
C GLY A 94 -10.48 -12.15 -9.38
N VAL A 95 -10.32 -11.65 -10.59
CA VAL A 95 -9.17 -11.95 -11.47
C VAL A 95 -8.18 -10.78 -11.41
N ARG A 96 -6.94 -11.05 -11.81
CA ARG A 96 -5.88 -10.02 -11.94
C ARG A 96 -6.35 -8.83 -12.77
N GLY A 97 -6.25 -7.64 -12.18
CA GLY A 97 -6.60 -6.34 -12.76
C GLY A 97 -8.01 -5.85 -12.39
N ASP A 98 -8.80 -6.65 -11.68
CA ASP A 98 -10.14 -6.24 -11.24
C ASP A 98 -10.06 -5.23 -10.08
N LEU A 99 -10.95 -4.24 -10.10
CA LEU A 99 -11.19 -3.32 -8.99
C LEU A 99 -12.23 -3.94 -8.04
N VAL A 100 -11.84 -4.16 -6.79
CA VAL A 100 -12.68 -4.81 -5.77
C VAL A 100 -12.86 -3.94 -4.53
N SER A 101 -14.08 -3.89 -4.00
CA SER A 101 -14.41 -3.21 -2.74
C SER A 101 -14.47 -4.23 -1.62
N VAL A 102 -13.44 -4.27 -0.76
CA VAL A 102 -13.29 -5.26 0.31
C VAL A 102 -13.39 -4.64 1.69
N LYS A 103 -13.60 -5.46 2.72
CA LYS A 103 -13.46 -5.01 4.11
C LYS A 103 -12.02 -4.60 4.39
N LYS A 104 -11.85 -3.49 5.13
CA LYS A 104 -10.54 -2.94 5.52
C LYS A 104 -9.63 -3.96 6.25
N SER A 105 -10.21 -4.90 7.00
CA SER A 105 -9.46 -5.96 7.68
C SER A 105 -8.84 -6.95 6.69
N LEU A 106 -9.62 -7.44 5.72
CA LEU A 106 -9.14 -8.37 4.69
C LEU A 106 -8.02 -7.75 3.86
N GLY A 107 -8.21 -6.50 3.43
CA GLY A 107 -7.20 -5.77 2.65
C GLY A 107 -5.88 -5.61 3.39
N ARG A 108 -5.92 -5.15 4.66
CA ARG A 108 -4.71 -4.83 5.44
C ARG A 108 -4.00 -6.05 6.00
N ASN A 109 -4.73 -7.12 6.32
CA ASN A 109 -4.16 -8.28 6.98
C ASN A 109 -3.71 -9.36 5.98
N ARG A 110 -4.41 -9.50 4.85
CA ARG A 110 -4.13 -10.56 3.87
C ARG A 110 -3.63 -10.02 2.53
N LEU A 111 -4.43 -9.19 1.85
CA LEU A 111 -4.18 -8.86 0.44
C LEU A 111 -2.92 -8.00 0.23
N LEU A 112 -2.76 -6.94 1.02
CA LEU A 112 -1.64 -6.01 0.89
C LEU A 112 -0.30 -6.61 1.35
N PRO A 113 -0.21 -7.28 2.53
CA PRO A 113 1.06 -7.85 2.97
C PRO A 113 1.55 -8.99 2.07
N GLN A 114 0.63 -9.79 1.51
CA GLN A 114 0.96 -10.89 0.58
C GLN A 114 1.21 -10.41 -0.86
N GLY A 115 1.02 -9.12 -1.15
CA GLY A 115 1.20 -8.56 -2.49
C GLY A 115 0.15 -9.04 -3.52
N LEU A 116 -1.00 -9.56 -3.06
CA LEU A 116 -2.12 -10.01 -3.90
C LEU A 116 -2.98 -8.86 -4.44
N ALA A 117 -2.83 -7.67 -3.85
CA ALA A 117 -3.53 -6.48 -4.29
C ALA A 117 -2.69 -5.23 -4.07
N VAL A 118 -3.01 -4.18 -4.82
CA VAL A 118 -2.40 -2.86 -4.74
C VAL A 118 -3.50 -1.81 -4.52
N TYR A 119 -3.14 -0.68 -3.89
CA TYR A 119 -4.07 0.43 -3.69
C TYR A 119 -4.57 1.00 -5.03
N ALA A 120 -5.84 1.37 -5.07
CA ALA A 120 -6.50 1.98 -6.23
C ALA A 120 -6.11 3.47 -6.40
N SER A 121 -4.81 3.78 -6.43
CA SER A 121 -4.26 5.09 -6.79
C SER A 121 -4.58 5.43 -8.25
N PRO A 122 -4.79 6.71 -8.63
CA PRO A 122 -4.98 7.09 -10.02
C PRO A 122 -3.84 6.63 -10.95
N GLU A 123 -2.60 6.60 -10.46
CA GLU A 123 -1.45 6.10 -11.22
C GLU A 123 -1.57 4.60 -11.48
N ASN A 124 -1.88 3.82 -10.45
CA ASN A 124 -2.05 2.38 -10.57
C ASN A 124 -3.24 2.03 -11.48
N LYS A 125 -4.34 2.78 -11.40
CA LYS A 125 -5.49 2.58 -12.28
C LYS A 125 -5.08 2.68 -13.75
N LYS A 126 -4.33 3.73 -14.12
CA LYS A 126 -3.81 3.90 -15.48
C LYS A 126 -2.92 2.74 -15.92
N LEU A 127 -1.98 2.32 -15.06
CA LEU A 127 -1.08 1.20 -15.37
C LEU A 127 -1.85 -0.10 -15.66
N PHE A 128 -2.88 -0.41 -14.86
CA PHE A 128 -3.70 -1.59 -15.06
C PHE A 128 -4.66 -1.47 -16.25
N GLU A 129 -5.11 -0.26 -16.57
CA GLU A 129 -5.89 0.01 -17.79
C GLU A 129 -5.04 -0.21 -19.05
N GLU A 130 -3.82 0.33 -19.09
CA GLU A 130 -2.85 0.11 -20.17
C GLU A 130 -2.50 -1.39 -20.30
N GLU A 131 -2.22 -2.07 -19.19
CA GLU A 131 -1.97 -3.52 -19.18
C GLU A 131 -3.17 -4.30 -19.74
N LYS A 132 -4.39 -3.89 -19.41
CA LYS A 132 -5.62 -4.52 -19.91
C LYS A 132 -5.78 -4.32 -21.41
N LEU A 133 -5.48 -3.13 -21.94
CA LEU A 133 -5.49 -2.86 -23.38
C LEU A 133 -4.46 -3.73 -24.11
N LEU A 134 -3.21 -3.80 -23.62
CA LEU A 134 -2.15 -4.62 -24.21
C LEU A 134 -2.52 -6.13 -24.24
N ARG A 135 -3.24 -6.62 -23.23
CA ARG A 135 -3.77 -8.00 -23.23
C ARG A 135 -4.87 -8.20 -24.26
N GLN A 136 -5.76 -7.22 -24.44
CA GLN A 136 -6.81 -7.29 -25.47
C GLN A 136 -6.21 -7.31 -26.88
N GLU A 137 -5.12 -6.57 -27.10
CA GLU A 137 -4.34 -6.59 -28.33
C GLU A 137 -3.57 -7.91 -28.56
N GLY A 138 -3.53 -8.79 -27.56
CA GLY A 138 -2.85 -10.09 -27.65
C GLY A 138 -1.33 -10.03 -27.52
N LYS A 139 -0.76 -8.88 -27.13
CA LYS A 139 0.68 -8.72 -26.88
C LYS A 139 1.14 -9.39 -25.58
N LEU A 140 0.20 -9.70 -24.70
CA LEU A 140 0.41 -10.34 -23.40
C LEU A 140 -0.41 -11.63 -23.30
N GLU A 141 0.01 -12.52 -22.41
CA GLU A 141 -0.67 -13.79 -22.14
C GLU A 141 -2.11 -13.58 -21.70
N LYS A 142 -3.00 -14.45 -22.20
CA LYS A 142 -4.41 -14.43 -21.86
C LYS A 142 -4.58 -14.99 -20.45
N ILE A 143 -5.09 -14.15 -19.56
CA ILE A 143 -5.46 -14.58 -18.21
C ILE A 143 -6.77 -15.37 -18.30
N GLN A 144 -6.87 -16.43 -17.50
CA GLN A 144 -8.10 -17.19 -17.37
C GLN A 144 -9.24 -16.27 -16.91
N THR A 145 -10.38 -16.37 -17.60
CA THR A 145 -11.58 -15.65 -17.19
C THR A 145 -12.19 -16.30 -15.95
N LYS A 146 -12.98 -15.54 -15.19
CA LYS A 146 -13.72 -16.07 -14.02
C LYS A 146 -14.53 -17.32 -14.38
N ALA A 147 -15.14 -17.34 -15.56
CA ALA A 147 -15.90 -18.49 -16.06
C ALA A 147 -14.99 -19.71 -16.26
N GLY A 148 -13.80 -19.52 -16.82
CA GLY A 148 -12.80 -20.59 -16.96
C GLY A 148 -12.37 -21.16 -15.62
N GLU A 149 -12.05 -20.29 -14.66
CA GLU A 149 -11.66 -20.72 -13.30
C GLU A 149 -12.79 -21.50 -12.61
N MET A 150 -14.05 -21.08 -12.76
CA MET A 150 -15.20 -21.80 -12.19
C MET A 150 -15.40 -23.18 -12.82
N VAL A 151 -15.27 -23.27 -14.15
CA VAL A 151 -15.40 -24.54 -14.88
C VAL A 151 -14.30 -25.51 -14.45
N SER A 152 -13.05 -25.06 -14.37
CA SER A 152 -11.92 -25.88 -13.92
C SER A 152 -12.19 -26.46 -12.52
N LYS A 153 -12.64 -25.63 -11.57
CA LYS A 153 -12.98 -26.08 -10.21
C LYS A 153 -14.13 -27.09 -10.17
N ASN A 154 -15.16 -26.87 -10.99
CA ASN A 154 -16.29 -27.80 -11.08
C ASN A 154 -15.82 -29.17 -11.59
N ILE A 155 -14.93 -29.19 -12.59
CA ILE A 155 -14.38 -30.42 -13.14
C ILE A 155 -13.54 -31.16 -12.09
N GLU A 156 -12.65 -30.46 -11.37
CA GLU A 156 -11.85 -31.04 -10.28
C GLU A 156 -12.74 -31.65 -9.18
N SER A 157 -13.80 -30.94 -8.79
CA SER A 157 -14.76 -31.43 -7.79
C SER A 157 -15.50 -32.69 -8.24
N CYS A 158 -15.79 -32.84 -9.53
CA CYS A 158 -16.45 -34.05 -10.06
C CYS A 158 -15.54 -35.28 -9.97
N TYR A 159 -14.24 -35.14 -10.24
CA TYR A 159 -13.29 -36.27 -10.16
C TYR A 159 -13.13 -36.80 -8.73
N LEU A 160 -13.17 -35.92 -7.72
CA LEU A 160 -13.05 -36.31 -6.32
C LEU A 160 -14.27 -37.09 -5.79
N PHE A 161 -15.41 -36.98 -6.47
CA PHE A 161 -16.67 -37.63 -6.07
C PHE A 161 -16.87 -39.02 -6.69
N VAL A 162 -16.03 -39.38 -7.67
CA VAL A 162 -16.15 -40.62 -8.44
C VAL A 162 -15.24 -41.75 -7.90
N THR A 163 -14.34 -41.43 -6.97
CA THR A 163 -13.49 -42.39 -6.22
C THR A 163 -14.03 -42.65 -4.83
#